data_AF-A0AAP4Y225-F1
#
_entry.id   AF-A0AAP4Y225-F1
#
_cell.length_a   1.000
_cell.length_b   1.000
_cell.length_c   1.000
_cell.angle_alpha   90.00
_cell.angle_beta   90.00
_cell.angle_gamma   90.00
#
_symmetry.space_group_name_H-M   'P 1'
#
loop_
_entity.id
_entity.type
_entity.pdbx_description
1 polymer ?
#
loop_
_entity_poly.entity_id
_entity_poly.type
_entity_poly.pdbx_seq_one_letter_code
_entity_poly.pdbx_strand_id
1 'polypeptide(L)'
;MLGTLNGALEVREVRLDPDAITAEVEGVNEVRDGVPVLTEIRIHYRLRIPAGTRERVERALERHQSRCPTAQSLRGAVVVSWTADIEDEESGSGGRS
;
A
#
# COMPACT_ATOMS: atom_id res chain seq x y z
N MET A 1 6.57 2.06 2.21
CA MET A 1 5.31 2.84 2.26
C MET A 1 4.19 2.18 3.09
N LEU A 2 4.25 0.86 3.37
CA LEU A 2 3.22 0.12 4.15
C LEU A 2 2.87 0.78 5.49
N GLY A 3 3.86 1.22 6.27
CA GLY A 3 3.62 1.91 7.55
C GLY A 3 2.83 3.23 7.40
N THR A 4 3.07 4.00 6.34
CA THR A 4 2.29 5.23 6.07
C THR A 4 0.85 4.90 5.69
N LEU A 5 0.63 3.82 4.93
CA LEU A 5 -0.71 3.34 4.61
C LEU A 5 -1.45 2.88 5.88
N ASN A 6 -0.80 2.09 6.74
CA ASN A 6 -1.37 1.69 8.04
C ASN A 6 -1.79 2.89 8.89
N GLY A 7 -0.91 3.87 9.07
CA GLY A 7 -1.28 5.09 9.82
C GLY A 7 -2.45 5.86 9.18
N ALA A 8 -2.54 5.87 7.84
CA ALA A 8 -3.67 6.51 7.15
C ALA A 8 -5.00 5.76 7.34
N LEU A 9 -4.96 4.44 7.44
CA LEU A 9 -6.12 3.59 7.75
C LEU A 9 -6.57 3.79 9.20
N GLU A 10 -5.65 3.83 10.16
CA GLU A 10 -5.95 4.02 11.57
C GLU A 10 -6.69 5.34 11.86
N VAL A 11 -6.27 6.45 11.22
CA VAL A 11 -6.95 7.75 11.32
C VAL A 11 -8.39 7.70 10.77
N ARG A 12 -8.72 6.71 9.95
CA ARG A 12 -10.07 6.48 9.40
C ARG A 12 -10.82 5.38 10.16
N GLU A 13 -10.32 4.98 11.32
CA GLU A 13 -10.90 3.94 12.15
C GLU A 13 -11.00 2.60 11.42
N VAL A 14 -10.03 2.32 10.54
CA VAL A 14 -9.84 1.02 9.91
C VAL A 14 -8.55 0.42 10.47
N ARG A 15 -8.69 -0.66 11.24
CA ARG A 15 -7.57 -1.45 11.75
C ARG A 15 -7.60 -2.80 11.05
N LEU A 16 -6.50 -3.14 10.40
CA LEU A 16 -6.31 -4.43 9.75
C LEU A 16 -5.40 -5.28 10.61
N ASP A 17 -5.63 -6.59 10.63
CA ASP A 17 -4.67 -7.52 11.22
C ASP A 17 -3.34 -7.47 10.44
N PRO A 18 -2.19 -7.75 11.08
CA PRO A 18 -0.88 -7.68 10.43
C PRO A 18 -0.74 -8.54 9.17
N ASP A 19 -1.48 -9.65 9.08
CA ASP A 19 -1.52 -10.56 7.92
C ASP A 19 -2.60 -10.17 6.89
N ALA A 20 -3.52 -9.27 7.23
CA ALA A 20 -4.54 -8.75 6.33
C ALA A 20 -4.03 -7.63 5.42
N ILE A 21 -2.79 -7.18 5.59
CA ILE A 21 -2.17 -6.19 4.71
C ILE A 21 -0.73 -6.57 4.38
N THR A 22 -0.45 -6.70 3.08
CA THR A 22 0.91 -6.96 2.59
C THR A 22 1.25 -6.03 1.43
N ALA A 23 2.55 -5.87 1.19
CA ALA A 23 3.06 -5.12 0.04
C ALA A 23 4.19 -5.91 -0.61
N GLU A 24 4.08 -6.10 -1.90
CA GLU A 24 5.16 -6.56 -2.77
C GLU A 24 5.79 -5.35 -3.45
N VAL A 25 7.12 -5.36 -3.56
CA VAL A 25 7.87 -4.20 -4.05
C VAL A 25 8.88 -4.64 -5.09
N GLU A 26 8.74 -4.11 -6.29
CA GLU A 26 9.69 -4.29 -7.39
C GLU A 26 10.45 -3.00 -7.64
N GLY A 27 11.76 -3.12 -7.90
CA GLY A 27 12.63 -2.01 -8.29
C GLY A 27 13.19 -2.22 -9.69
N VAL A 28 13.08 -1.20 -10.53
CA VAL A 28 13.65 -1.22 -11.89
C VAL A 28 14.96 -0.45 -11.88
N ASN A 29 16.03 -1.12 -12.31
CA ASN A 29 17.33 -0.50 -12.48
C ASN A 29 17.63 -0.30 -13.96
N GLU A 30 18.11 0.88 -14.32
CA GLU A 30 18.61 1.23 -15.65
C GLU A 30 20.08 1.58 -15.57
N VAL A 31 20.85 1.28 -16.61
CA VAL A 31 22.24 1.74 -16.70
C VAL A 31 22.27 3.16 -17.27
N ARG A 32 22.78 4.12 -16.50
CA ARG A 32 22.99 5.51 -16.90
C ARG A 32 24.46 5.85 -16.71
N ASP A 33 25.10 6.34 -17.77
CA ASP A 33 26.54 6.66 -17.78
C ASP A 33 27.43 5.49 -17.28
N GLY A 34 27.03 4.25 -17.60
CA GLY A 34 27.74 3.03 -17.17
C GLY A 34 27.46 2.58 -15.73
N VAL A 35 26.56 3.24 -15.00
CA VAL A 35 26.20 2.92 -13.61
C VAL A 35 24.75 2.44 -13.53
N PRO A 36 24.45 1.31 -12.86
CA PRO A 36 23.07 0.93 -12.55
C PRO A 36 22.43 1.92 -11.57
N VAL A 37 21.31 2.51 -11.96
CA VAL A 37 20.55 3.48 -11.19
C VAL A 37 19.13 2.94 -11.03
N LEU A 38 18.59 2.98 -9.81
CA LEU A 38 17.18 2.69 -9.56
C LEU A 38 16.32 3.83 -10.11
N THR A 39 15.43 3.53 -11.05
CA THR A 39 14.64 4.54 -11.77
C THR A 39 13.15 4.45 -11.47
N GLU A 40 12.67 3.25 -11.11
CA GLU A 40 11.28 3.02 -10.74
C GLU A 40 11.17 2.08 -9.53
N ILE A 41 10.17 2.33 -8.70
CA ILE A 41 9.68 1.39 -7.69
C ILE A 41 8.17 1.19 -7.92
N ARG A 42 7.76 -0.06 -8.06
CA ARG A 42 6.35 -0.48 -8.18
C ARG A 42 5.94 -1.20 -6.92
N ILE A 43 4.85 -0.78 -6.33
CA ILE A 43 4.32 -1.38 -5.10
C ILE A 43 2.97 -2.01 -5.40
N HIS A 44 2.80 -3.27 -5.07
CA HIS A 44 1.51 -3.95 -5.17
C HIS A 44 1.03 -4.33 -3.77
N TYR A 45 -0.07 -3.70 -3.35
CA TYR A 45 -0.70 -3.98 -2.07
C TYR A 45 -1.74 -5.10 -2.21
N ARG A 46 -1.80 -5.96 -1.20
CA ARG A 46 -2.91 -6.92 -1.02
C ARG A 46 -3.54 -6.66 0.33
N LEU A 47 -4.83 -6.34 0.34
CA LEU A 47 -5.60 -5.99 1.54
C LEU A 47 -6.82 -6.90 1.66
N ARG A 48 -7.00 -7.49 2.84
CA ARG A 48 -8.30 -8.00 3.31
C ARG A 48 -8.87 -6.98 4.28
N ILE A 49 -10.10 -6.54 4.06
CA ILE A 49 -10.68 -5.40 4.78
C ILE A 49 -12.03 -5.77 5.40
N PRO A 50 -12.41 -5.22 6.56
CA PRO A 50 -13.72 -5.46 7.11
C PRO A 50 -14.82 -4.96 6.17
N ALA A 51 -15.94 -5.68 6.09
CA ALA A 51 -17.07 -5.30 5.25
C ALA A 51 -17.54 -3.86 5.53
N GLY A 52 -17.82 -3.10 4.47
CA GLY A 52 -18.27 -1.71 4.56
C GLY A 52 -17.17 -0.69 4.87
N THR A 53 -15.89 -1.09 4.83
CA THR A 53 -14.75 -0.17 5.03
C THR A 53 -14.07 0.27 3.73
N ARG A 54 -14.46 -0.30 2.58
CA ARG A 54 -13.83 -0.10 1.26
C ARG A 54 -13.58 1.37 0.90
N GLU A 55 -14.58 2.22 0.99
CA GLU A 55 -14.43 3.65 0.66
C GLU A 55 -13.35 4.34 1.52
N ARG A 56 -13.26 3.99 2.81
CA ARG A 56 -12.25 4.53 3.72
C ARG A 56 -10.85 4.04 3.34
N VAL A 57 -10.74 2.77 2.97
CA VAL A 57 -9.49 2.14 2.52
C VAL A 57 -9.00 2.79 1.22
N GLU A 58 -9.87 2.95 0.22
CA GLU A 58 -9.56 3.61 -1.05
C GLU A 58 -9.08 5.05 -0.82
N ARG A 59 -9.76 5.81 0.05
CA ARG A 59 -9.33 7.17 0.41
C ARG A 59 -7.99 7.22 1.16
N ALA A 60 -7.58 6.13 1.82
CA ALA A 60 -6.26 6.02 2.43
C ALA A 60 -5.19 5.73 1.37
N LEU A 61 -5.48 4.78 0.47
CA LEU A 61 -4.65 4.44 -0.68
C LEU A 61 -4.40 5.64 -1.60
N GLU A 62 -5.39 6.48 -1.88
CA GLU A 62 -5.18 7.70 -2.69
C GLU A 62 -4.19 8.69 -2.07
N ARG A 63 -4.13 8.78 -0.74
CA ARG A 63 -3.41 9.85 -0.04
C ARG A 63 -2.06 9.42 0.53
N HIS A 64 -1.86 8.13 0.81
CA HIS A 64 -0.70 7.67 1.58
C HIS A 64 0.63 8.00 0.91
N GLN A 65 0.75 7.83 -0.42
CA GLN A 65 2.00 8.10 -1.14
C GLN A 65 2.44 9.56 -0.98
N SER A 66 1.51 10.52 -1.13
CA SER A 66 1.80 11.95 -0.99
C SER A 66 2.30 12.35 0.41
N ARG A 67 2.03 11.53 1.42
CA ARG A 67 2.43 11.76 2.82
C ARG A 67 3.57 10.85 3.27
N CYS A 68 4.07 9.97 2.40
CA CYS A 68 5.10 9.02 2.77
C CYS A 68 6.49 9.70 2.73
N PRO A 69 7.23 9.75 3.85
CA PRO A 69 8.58 10.35 3.87
C PRO A 69 9.52 9.70 2.85
N THR A 70 9.45 8.38 2.70
CA THR A 70 10.26 7.64 1.71
C THR A 70 9.90 7.99 0.28
N ALA A 71 8.61 8.15 -0.06
CA ALA A 71 8.21 8.56 -1.41
C ALA A 71 8.65 10.00 -1.70
N GLN A 72 8.58 10.88 -0.70
CA GLN A 72 9.03 12.26 -0.82
C GLN A 72 10.55 12.37 -0.99
N SER A 73 11.34 11.58 -0.25
CA SER A 73 12.81 11.59 -0.36
C SER A 73 13.30 11.09 -1.72
N LEU A 74 12.52 10.26 -2.40
CA LEU A 74 12.84 9.70 -3.72
C LEU A 74 12.32 10.55 -4.89
N ARG A 75 11.47 11.55 -4.60
CA ARG A 75 10.78 12.34 -5.62
C ARG A 75 11.77 13.03 -6.55
N GLY A 76 11.55 12.88 -7.85
CA GLY A 76 12.41 13.45 -8.91
C GLY A 76 13.60 12.59 -9.29
N ALA A 77 14.02 11.65 -8.44
CA ALA A 77 15.06 10.68 -8.74
C ALA A 77 14.49 9.31 -9.17
N VAL A 78 13.44 8.85 -8.48
CA VAL A 78 12.80 7.55 -8.70
C VAL A 78 11.30 7.76 -8.88
N VAL A 79 10.73 7.15 -9.92
CA VAL A 79 9.28 7.08 -10.10
C VAL A 79 8.72 6.06 -9.13
N VAL A 80 7.77 6.45 -8.30
CA VAL A 80 7.10 5.54 -7.35
C VAL A 80 5.65 5.41 -7.76
N SER A 81 5.20 4.18 -8.01
CA SER A 81 3.82 3.84 -8.37
C SER A 81 3.28 2.76 -7.42
N TRP A 82 1.95 2.68 -7.34
CA TRP A 82 1.30 1.61 -6.57
C TRP A 82 0.02 1.12 -7.23
N THR A 83 -0.32 -0.13 -6.92
CA THR A 83 -1.61 -0.77 -7.19
C THR A 83 -2.07 -1.49 -5.93
N ALA A 84 -3.36 -1.84 -5.87
CA ALA A 84 -3.90 -2.55 -4.73
C ALA A 84 -5.00 -3.51 -5.16
N ASP A 85 -4.91 -4.75 -4.69
CA ASP A 85 -6.02 -5.69 -4.66
C ASP A 85 -6.67 -5.63 -3.29
N ILE A 86 -7.99 -5.47 -3.26
CA ILE A 86 -8.77 -5.27 -2.04
C ILE A 86 -9.87 -6.32 -2.02
N GLU A 87 -9.87 -7.16 -1.00
CA GLU A 87 -10.86 -8.19 -0.72
C GLU A 87 -11.66 -7.79 0.52
N ASP A 88 -12.98 -7.81 0.44
CA ASP A 88 -13.84 -7.63 1.61
C ASP A 88 -13.92 -8.95 2.39
N GLU A 89 -13.70 -8.90 3.69
CA GLU A 89 -13.96 -10.04 4.57
C GLU A 89 -15.44 -10.36 4.52
N GLU A 90 -15.77 -11.61 4.18
CA GLU A 90 -17.15 -12.07 4.23
C GLU A 90 -17.67 -11.89 5.67
N SER A 91 -18.86 -11.31 5.80
CA SER A 91 -19.55 -11.25 7.09
C SER A 91 -19.84 -12.67 7.54
N GLY A 92 -18.93 -13.26 8.32
CA GLY A 92 -19.01 -14.66 8.71
C GLY A 92 -20.33 -14.98 9.39
N SER A 93 -21.26 -15.57 8.65
CA SER A 93 -22.35 -16.33 9.24
C SER A 93 -21.88 -17.76 9.45
N GLY A 94 -21.51 -18.10 10.69
CA GLY A 94 -21.66 -19.47 11.20
C GLY A 94 -20.38 -20.25 11.49
N GLY A 95 -20.23 -20.59 12.77
CA GLY A 95 -19.34 -21.65 13.24
C GLY A 95 -19.46 -21.85 14.74
N ARG A 96 -20.65 -22.24 15.24
CA ARG A 96 -20.75 -22.85 16.57
C ARG A 96 -20.04 -24.20 16.51
N SER A 97 -19.16 -24.47 17.47
CA SER A 97 -18.90 -25.79 18.04
C SER A 97 -18.46 -25.61 19.48
#